data_AF-A0A4Q6DU47-F1
#
_entry.id   AF-A0A4Q6DU47-F1
#
_cell.length_a   1.000
_cell.length_b   1.000
_cell.length_c   1.000
_cell.angle_alpha   90.00
_cell.angle_beta   90.00
_cell.angle_gamma   90.00
#
_symmetry.space_group_name_H-M   'P 1'
#
loop_
_entity.id
_entity.type
_entity.pdbx_description
1 polymer ?
#
loop_
_entity_poly.entity_id
_entity_poly.type
_entity_poly.pdbx_seq_one_letter_code
_entity_poly.pdbx_strand_id
1 'polypeptide(L)'
;LKDVNIKAAVVPKVSHKDYPALSGLSQIADHEISGDRLKGCGLLINCLQGMLAGVTFADNNFYVSRDYNQGKKVPMGIFINGMNVDVNQINTLDANQLESVEVFLRDDLGLVNRANNVNGVIVFNQKKAPKGTKISKAQLMDMLPKYYELTFSPQGYNKEKQFYSPKYDVPASMNRNDLRTTIYWNPKVVTDATGNASFEYYNADGKGQYKVIIEGIDANGNLGRSVFKYLVK
;
A
#
# COMPACT_ATOMS: atom_id res chain seq x y z
N LEU A 1 14.92 -25.55 33.88
CA LEU A 1 14.16 -24.69 32.95
C LEU A 1 12.71 -25.14 32.98
N LYS A 2 11.76 -24.26 33.30
CA LYS A 2 10.32 -24.57 33.24
C LYS A 2 9.85 -24.30 31.82
N ASP A 3 9.43 -25.33 31.11
CA ASP A 3 8.80 -25.17 29.80
C ASP A 3 7.46 -24.47 29.97
N VAL A 4 7.36 -23.26 29.41
CA VAL A 4 6.10 -22.52 29.32
C VAL A 4 5.44 -22.95 28.01
N ASN A 5 4.51 -23.89 28.12
CA ASN A 5 3.74 -24.37 26.98
C ASN A 5 2.58 -23.38 26.74
N ILE A 6 2.78 -22.43 25.82
CA ILE A 6 1.76 -21.45 25.45
C ILE A 6 0.74 -22.15 24.54
N LYS A 7 -0.34 -22.67 25.13
CA LYS A 7 -1.52 -23.08 24.35
C LYS A 7 -2.22 -21.82 23.87
N ALA A 8 -2.13 -21.55 22.56
CA ALA A 8 -2.88 -20.47 21.93
C ALA A 8 -4.38 -20.63 22.25
N ALA A 9 -5.04 -19.54 22.66
CA ALA A 9 -6.47 -19.53 22.88
C ALA A 9 -7.18 -19.93 21.57
N VAL A 10 -8.04 -20.94 21.63
CA VAL A 10 -8.84 -21.39 20.48
C VAL A 10 -9.71 -20.21 20.07
N VAL A 11 -9.46 -19.67 18.88
CA VAL A 11 -10.28 -18.60 18.32
C VAL A 11 -11.69 -19.16 18.15
N PRO A 12 -12.73 -18.52 18.71
CA PRO A 12 -14.10 -19.01 18.57
C PRO A 12 -14.49 -19.00 17.09
N LYS A 13 -14.89 -20.17 16.60
CA LYS A 13 -15.42 -20.37 15.25
C LYS A 13 -16.72 -19.59 15.08
N VAL A 14 -16.96 -19.11 13.87
CA VAL A 14 -18.24 -18.49 13.52
C VAL A 14 -19.33 -19.54 13.62
N SER A 15 -20.47 -19.20 14.21
CA SER A 15 -21.63 -20.09 14.31
C SER A 15 -22.95 -19.34 14.15
N HIS A 16 -24.07 -20.04 14.05
CA HIS A 16 -25.40 -19.43 14.02
C HIS A 16 -25.68 -18.44 15.17
N LYS A 17 -25.02 -18.65 16.32
CA LYS A 17 -25.15 -17.81 17.53
C LYS A 17 -24.65 -16.39 17.34
N ASP A 18 -23.82 -16.15 16.34
CA ASP A 18 -23.32 -14.80 16.02
C ASP A 18 -24.39 -13.94 15.33
N TYR A 19 -25.55 -14.51 14.94
CA TYR A 19 -26.59 -13.82 14.18
C TYR A 19 -27.90 -13.67 14.96
N PRO A 20 -28.35 -12.43 15.27
CA PRO A 20 -29.60 -12.19 16.00
C PRO A 20 -30.85 -12.80 15.33
N ALA A 21 -30.87 -12.86 14.00
CA ALA A 21 -31.97 -13.45 13.22
C ALA A 21 -32.18 -14.95 13.51
N LEU A 22 -31.18 -15.63 14.08
CA LEU A 22 -31.19 -17.06 14.37
C LEU A 22 -31.26 -17.37 15.88
N SER A 23 -31.47 -16.36 16.72
CA SER A 23 -31.50 -16.48 18.20
C SER A 23 -32.57 -17.41 18.76
N GLY A 24 -33.59 -17.77 17.95
CA GLY A 24 -34.63 -18.73 18.32
C GLY A 24 -34.25 -20.20 18.16
N LEU A 25 -33.13 -20.50 17.48
CA LEU A 25 -32.68 -21.88 17.26
C LEU A 25 -32.04 -22.49 18.52
N SER A 26 -31.99 -23.82 18.53
CA SER A 26 -31.26 -24.59 19.56
C SER A 26 -29.81 -24.12 19.69
N GLN A 27 -29.25 -24.25 20.90
CA GLN A 27 -27.85 -23.96 21.17
C GLN A 27 -26.88 -24.88 20.43
N ILE A 28 -27.34 -26.01 19.93
CA ILE A 28 -26.54 -27.02 19.24
C ILE A 28 -27.29 -27.39 17.95
N ALA A 29 -26.58 -27.38 16.82
CA ALA A 29 -27.12 -27.86 15.55
C ALA A 29 -27.31 -29.38 15.61
N ASP A 30 -28.34 -29.91 14.94
CA ASP A 30 -28.55 -31.35 14.82
C ASP A 30 -27.36 -32.00 14.11
N HIS A 31 -26.85 -31.31 13.07
CA HIS A 31 -25.66 -31.70 12.33
C HIS A 31 -24.80 -30.48 12.00
N GLU A 32 -23.48 -30.64 12.10
CA GLU A 32 -22.50 -29.64 11.67
C GLU A 32 -21.48 -30.29 10.72
N ILE A 33 -21.24 -29.63 9.59
CA ILE A 33 -20.20 -30.00 8.64
C ILE A 33 -19.14 -28.90 8.67
N SER A 34 -17.92 -29.25 9.09
CA SER A 34 -16.78 -28.33 9.02
C SER A 34 -16.43 -28.00 7.57
N GLY A 35 -16.05 -26.75 7.29
CA GLY A 35 -15.64 -26.29 5.96
C GLY A 35 -14.51 -27.11 5.33
N ASP A 36 -13.63 -27.72 6.13
CA ASP A 36 -12.59 -28.63 5.64
C ASP A 36 -13.12 -29.85 4.88
N ARG A 37 -14.32 -30.34 5.22
CA ARG A 37 -14.99 -31.45 4.52
C ARG A 37 -15.63 -31.04 3.19
N LEU A 38 -15.76 -29.73 2.96
CA LEU A 38 -16.34 -29.16 1.74
C LEU A 38 -15.26 -28.78 0.72
N LYS A 39 -13.97 -28.85 1.11
CA LYS A 39 -12.84 -28.62 0.21
C LYS A 39 -12.86 -29.65 -0.93
N GLY A 40 -12.78 -29.18 -2.17
CA GLY A 40 -12.81 -30.02 -3.37
C GLY A 40 -14.20 -30.27 -3.96
N CYS A 41 -15.26 -29.74 -3.35
CA CYS A 41 -16.59 -29.73 -3.96
C CYS A 41 -16.62 -28.80 -5.17
N GLY A 42 -16.83 -29.34 -6.37
CA GLY A 42 -16.96 -28.55 -7.60
C GLY A 42 -18.19 -27.64 -7.58
N LEU A 43 -19.33 -28.17 -7.12
CA LEU A 43 -20.53 -27.40 -6.80
C LEU A 43 -21.00 -27.80 -5.40
N LEU A 44 -21.08 -26.82 -4.50
CA LEU A 44 -21.44 -27.04 -3.09
C LEU A 44 -22.80 -27.75 -2.96
N ILE A 45 -23.80 -27.34 -3.75
CA ILE A 45 -25.14 -27.92 -3.69
C ILE A 45 -25.14 -29.44 -3.91
N ASN A 46 -24.31 -29.94 -4.83
CA ASN A 46 -24.22 -31.37 -5.13
C ASN A 46 -23.59 -32.16 -3.98
N CYS A 47 -22.56 -31.60 -3.33
CA CYS A 47 -21.97 -32.22 -2.14
C CYS A 47 -22.98 -32.29 -0.99
N LEU A 48 -23.73 -31.22 -0.78
CA LEU A 48 -24.66 -31.12 0.35
C LEU A 48 -25.81 -32.13 0.24
N GLN A 49 -26.28 -32.43 -0.96
CA GLN A 49 -27.32 -33.46 -1.19
C GLN A 49 -26.99 -34.81 -0.54
N GLY A 50 -25.71 -35.19 -0.50
CA GLY A 50 -25.26 -36.45 0.13
C GLY A 50 -24.72 -36.28 1.55
N MET A 51 -24.44 -35.07 2.00
CA MET A 51 -23.77 -34.81 3.28
C MET A 51 -24.71 -34.34 4.39
N LEU A 52 -25.88 -33.76 4.06
CA LEU A 52 -26.83 -33.27 5.05
C LEU A 52 -27.76 -34.40 5.54
N ALA A 53 -27.38 -35.01 6.66
CA ALA A 53 -28.20 -36.04 7.29
C ALA A 53 -29.60 -35.51 7.69
N GLY A 54 -30.64 -36.30 7.42
CA GLY A 54 -32.03 -35.92 7.73
C GLY A 54 -32.63 -34.86 6.80
N VAL A 55 -31.93 -34.48 5.74
CA VAL A 55 -32.37 -33.52 4.73
C VAL A 55 -32.53 -34.22 3.38
N THR A 56 -33.64 -33.93 2.69
CA THR A 56 -33.91 -34.38 1.33
C THR A 56 -33.85 -33.19 0.38
N PHE A 57 -33.17 -33.34 -0.74
CA PHE A 57 -33.20 -32.35 -1.82
C PHE A 57 -34.16 -32.81 -2.92
N ALA A 58 -35.14 -31.97 -3.25
CA ALA A 58 -36.13 -32.20 -4.29
C ALA A 58 -36.58 -30.86 -4.88
N ASP A 59 -37.00 -30.80 -6.14
CA ASP A 59 -37.55 -29.58 -6.75
C ASP A 59 -36.70 -28.32 -6.50
N ASN A 60 -35.38 -28.47 -6.61
CA ASN A 60 -34.36 -27.45 -6.34
C ASN A 60 -34.37 -26.88 -4.90
N ASN A 61 -34.97 -27.54 -3.92
CA ASN A 61 -35.05 -27.08 -2.54
C ASN A 61 -34.66 -28.19 -1.54
N PHE A 62 -34.22 -27.77 -0.35
CA PHE A 62 -33.96 -28.69 0.76
C PHE A 62 -35.18 -28.79 1.67
N TYR A 63 -35.48 -30.01 2.14
CA TYR A 63 -36.60 -30.30 3.01
C TYR A 63 -36.14 -31.20 4.16
N VAL A 64 -36.76 -31.08 5.33
CA VAL A 64 -36.60 -32.07 6.40
C VAL A 64 -37.20 -33.40 5.93
N SER A 65 -36.37 -34.44 5.81
CA SER A 65 -36.75 -35.71 5.17
C SER A 65 -38.01 -36.35 5.78
N ARG A 66 -38.12 -36.35 7.11
CA ARG A 66 -39.29 -36.95 7.80
C ARG A 66 -40.59 -36.27 7.39
N ASP A 67 -40.58 -34.93 7.33
CA ASP A 67 -41.76 -34.11 7.06
C ASP A 67 -42.13 -34.21 5.57
N TYR A 68 -41.11 -34.20 4.70
CA TYR A 68 -41.29 -34.38 3.26
C TYR A 68 -41.96 -35.72 2.93
N ASN A 69 -41.55 -36.79 3.59
CA ASN A 69 -42.12 -38.14 3.42
C ASN A 69 -43.55 -38.26 3.98
N GLN A 70 -43.91 -37.43 4.95
CA GLN A 70 -45.28 -37.31 5.49
C GLN A 70 -46.18 -36.39 4.66
N GLY A 71 -45.69 -35.89 3.52
CA GLY A 71 -46.45 -35.04 2.60
C GLY A 71 -46.32 -33.54 2.85
N LYS A 72 -45.61 -33.11 3.90
CA LYS A 72 -45.38 -31.68 4.18
C LYS A 72 -44.23 -31.15 3.32
N LYS A 73 -44.58 -30.41 2.26
CA LYS A 73 -43.64 -29.85 1.28
C LYS A 73 -43.26 -28.39 1.60
N VAL A 74 -42.84 -28.13 2.85
CA VAL A 74 -42.35 -26.80 3.25
C VAL A 74 -40.82 -26.82 3.24
N PRO A 75 -40.15 -25.96 2.45
CA PRO A 75 -38.70 -25.97 2.33
C PRO A 75 -38.01 -25.50 3.63
N MET A 76 -36.76 -25.92 3.80
CA MET A 76 -35.87 -25.41 4.82
C MET A 76 -35.39 -24.00 4.46
N GLY A 77 -35.22 -23.14 5.45
CA GLY A 77 -34.63 -21.82 5.26
C GLY A 77 -33.13 -21.92 5.09
N ILE A 78 -32.58 -21.17 4.14
CA ILE A 78 -31.14 -21.16 3.87
C ILE A 78 -30.60 -19.81 4.34
N PHE A 79 -29.64 -19.84 5.26
CA PHE A 79 -29.06 -18.63 5.82
C PHE A 79 -27.57 -18.58 5.49
N ILE A 80 -27.13 -17.47 4.90
CA ILE A 80 -25.70 -17.19 4.68
C ILE A 80 -25.33 -16.03 5.58
N ASN A 81 -24.43 -16.26 6.53
CA ASN A 81 -24.04 -15.28 7.54
C ASN A 81 -25.23 -14.56 8.22
N GLY A 82 -26.26 -15.34 8.59
CA GLY A 82 -27.45 -14.83 9.26
C GLY A 82 -28.52 -14.19 8.37
N MET A 83 -28.29 -14.07 7.06
CA MET A 83 -29.30 -13.57 6.11
C MET A 83 -30.04 -14.72 5.44
N ASN A 84 -31.37 -14.71 5.47
CA ASN A 84 -32.18 -15.67 4.74
C ASN A 84 -32.07 -15.41 3.23
N VAL A 85 -31.78 -16.45 2.47
CA VAL A 85 -31.54 -16.40 1.02
C VAL A 85 -32.19 -17.57 0.30
N ASP A 86 -32.30 -17.43 -1.01
CA ASP A 86 -32.74 -18.51 -1.89
C ASP A 86 -31.65 -19.58 -2.08
N VAL A 87 -32.07 -20.81 -2.38
CA VAL A 87 -31.21 -21.97 -2.62
C VAL A 87 -30.15 -21.76 -3.70
N ASN A 88 -30.44 -20.96 -4.72
CA ASN A 88 -29.51 -20.70 -5.81
C ASN A 88 -28.28 -19.89 -5.33
N GLN A 89 -28.38 -19.18 -4.20
CA GLN A 89 -27.25 -18.45 -3.60
C GLN A 89 -26.16 -19.37 -3.03
N ILE A 90 -26.45 -20.67 -2.83
CA ILE A 90 -25.42 -21.64 -2.45
C ILE A 90 -24.33 -21.74 -3.53
N ASN A 91 -24.70 -21.55 -4.81
CA ASN A 91 -23.75 -21.68 -5.92
C ASN A 91 -22.74 -20.52 -5.99
N THR A 92 -22.99 -19.40 -5.31
CA THR A 92 -22.04 -18.27 -5.26
C THR A 92 -21.03 -18.38 -4.11
N LEU A 93 -21.19 -19.38 -3.24
CA LEU A 93 -20.28 -19.60 -2.11
C LEU A 93 -19.01 -20.31 -2.56
N ASP A 94 -17.86 -19.77 -2.16
CA ASP A 94 -16.58 -20.48 -2.25
C ASP A 94 -16.42 -21.41 -1.04
N ALA A 95 -16.28 -22.71 -1.29
CA ALA A 95 -16.07 -23.73 -0.26
C ALA A 95 -14.85 -23.44 0.62
N ASN A 96 -13.81 -22.76 0.09
CA ASN A 96 -12.62 -22.39 0.86
C ASN A 96 -12.89 -21.31 1.91
N GLN A 97 -13.91 -20.46 1.66
CA GLN A 97 -14.32 -19.40 2.57
C GLN A 97 -15.35 -19.88 3.60
N LEU A 98 -15.83 -21.12 3.52
CA LEU A 98 -16.75 -21.67 4.53
C LEU A 98 -15.99 -22.15 5.78
N GLU A 99 -16.52 -21.77 6.93
CA GLU A 99 -16.10 -22.25 8.26
C GLU A 99 -16.92 -23.48 8.66
N SER A 100 -18.25 -23.40 8.56
CA SER A 100 -19.17 -24.50 8.87
C SER A 100 -20.49 -24.40 8.10
N VAL A 101 -21.16 -25.54 7.98
CA VAL A 101 -22.57 -25.65 7.58
C VAL A 101 -23.31 -26.36 8.71
N GLU A 102 -24.26 -25.65 9.32
CA GLU A 102 -25.05 -26.12 10.46
C GLU A 102 -26.48 -26.41 10.02
N VAL A 103 -27.03 -27.54 10.44
CA VAL A 103 -28.37 -28.00 10.06
C VAL A 103 -29.23 -28.14 11.30
N PHE A 104 -30.41 -27.53 11.24
CA PHE A 104 -31.46 -27.60 12.24
C PHE A 104 -32.71 -28.19 11.61
N LEU A 105 -33.03 -29.43 11.96
CA LEU A 105 -34.21 -30.14 11.51
C LEU A 105 -35.47 -29.71 12.27
N ARG A 106 -35.31 -28.98 13.38
CA ARG A 106 -36.38 -28.41 14.22
C ARG A 106 -36.01 -27.01 14.69
N ASP A 107 -37.04 -26.19 14.86
CA ASP A 107 -36.97 -24.89 15.54
C ASP A 107 -37.92 -24.97 16.73
N ASP A 108 -37.39 -25.29 17.92
CA ASP A 108 -38.19 -25.61 19.11
C ASP A 108 -39.05 -24.44 19.58
N LEU A 109 -38.58 -23.21 19.41
CA LEU A 109 -39.34 -22.00 19.71
C LEU A 109 -40.24 -21.56 18.53
N GLY A 110 -39.95 -22.07 17.32
CA GLY A 110 -40.68 -21.79 16.09
C GLY A 110 -40.56 -20.34 15.62
N LEU A 111 -39.62 -19.56 16.16
CA LEU A 111 -39.47 -18.14 15.85
C LEU A 111 -38.89 -17.94 14.45
N VAL A 112 -37.87 -18.72 14.09
CA VAL A 112 -37.18 -18.59 12.80
C VAL A 112 -38.05 -19.18 11.68
N ASN A 113 -38.65 -20.35 11.93
CA ASN A 113 -39.54 -21.01 10.98
C ASN A 113 -40.75 -20.13 10.62
N ARG A 114 -41.44 -19.55 11.62
CA ARG A 114 -42.61 -18.69 11.37
C ARG A 114 -42.22 -17.36 10.71
N ALA A 115 -41.13 -16.72 11.16
CA ALA A 115 -40.70 -15.44 10.59
C ALA A 115 -40.31 -15.54 9.11
N ASN A 116 -39.87 -16.71 8.66
CA ASN A 116 -39.37 -16.92 7.30
C ASN A 116 -40.26 -17.83 6.45
N ASN A 117 -41.36 -18.36 7.00
CA ASN A 117 -42.24 -19.36 6.36
C ASN A 117 -41.51 -20.62 5.89
N VAL A 118 -40.63 -21.15 6.74
CA VAL A 118 -39.79 -22.32 6.46
C VAL A 118 -39.97 -23.44 7.48
N ASN A 119 -39.43 -24.61 7.19
CA ASN A 119 -39.50 -25.78 8.07
C ASN A 119 -38.12 -26.43 8.23
N GLY A 120 -37.38 -25.95 9.24
CA GLY A 120 -35.98 -26.29 9.44
C GLY A 120 -35.07 -25.25 8.79
N VAL A 121 -33.80 -25.23 9.21
CA VAL A 121 -32.84 -24.19 8.84
C VAL A 121 -31.49 -24.81 8.50
N ILE A 122 -30.87 -24.33 7.42
CA ILE A 122 -29.48 -24.62 7.06
C ILE A 122 -28.71 -23.29 7.12
N VAL A 123 -27.66 -23.25 7.94
CA VAL A 123 -26.85 -22.05 8.15
C VAL A 123 -25.46 -22.27 7.58
N PHE A 124 -25.07 -21.42 6.63
CA PHE A 124 -23.75 -21.35 6.04
C PHE A 124 -22.96 -20.24 6.72
N ASN A 125 -21.91 -20.63 7.44
CA ASN A 125 -21.02 -19.72 8.13
C ASN A 125 -19.73 -19.56 7.33
N GLN A 126 -19.45 -18.35 6.89
CA GLN A 126 -18.15 -18.04 6.29
C GLN A 126 -17.10 -17.76 7.37
N LYS A 127 -15.84 -18.05 7.04
CA LYS A 127 -14.68 -17.65 7.81
C LYS A 127 -14.73 -16.15 8.01
N LYS A 128 -14.42 -15.67 9.22
CA LYS A 128 -14.20 -14.24 9.44
C LYS A 128 -13.14 -13.82 8.43
N ALA A 129 -13.48 -12.84 7.58
CA ALA A 129 -12.49 -12.20 6.72
C ALA A 129 -11.29 -11.87 7.62
N PRO A 130 -10.06 -12.23 7.23
CA PRO A 130 -8.90 -11.88 8.02
C PRO A 130 -9.01 -10.38 8.25
N LYS A 131 -9.15 -9.96 9.53
CA LYS A 131 -9.15 -8.55 9.87
C LYS A 131 -7.90 -8.02 9.20
N GLY A 132 -8.07 -7.18 8.18
CA GLY A 132 -6.96 -6.68 7.39
C GLY A 132 -5.88 -6.21 8.35
N THR A 133 -4.62 -6.44 8.00
CA THR A 133 -3.51 -5.92 8.80
C THR A 133 -3.80 -4.45 9.05
N LYS A 134 -3.83 -4.04 10.33
CA LYS A 134 -4.07 -2.65 10.68
C LYS A 134 -2.98 -1.82 10.00
N ILE A 135 -3.33 -1.15 8.91
CA ILE A 135 -2.45 -0.20 8.25
C ILE A 135 -2.29 0.99 9.19
N SER A 136 -1.03 1.38 9.41
CA SER A 136 -0.75 2.59 10.18
C SER A 136 -1.34 3.81 9.46
N LYS A 137 -1.66 4.88 10.20
CA LYS A 137 -2.06 6.16 9.60
C LYS A 137 -1.03 6.61 8.54
N ALA A 138 0.26 6.36 8.76
CA ALA A 138 1.30 6.67 7.79
C ALA A 138 1.16 5.88 6.48
N GLN A 139 0.94 4.56 6.55
CA GLN A 139 0.69 3.73 5.36
C GLN A 139 -0.58 4.15 4.61
N LEU A 140 -1.64 4.49 5.34
CA LEU A 140 -2.87 4.98 4.72
C LEU A 140 -2.64 6.29 3.96
N MET A 141 -1.88 7.22 4.54
CA MET A 141 -1.59 8.52 3.90
C MET A 141 -0.66 8.38 2.70
N ASP A 142 0.20 7.35 2.66
CA ASP A 142 1.07 7.05 1.51
C ASP A 142 0.31 6.41 0.33
N MET A 143 -0.77 5.67 0.63
CA MET A 143 -1.65 5.10 -0.38
C MET A 143 -2.60 6.12 -1.02
N LEU A 144 -2.79 7.29 -0.39
CA LEU A 144 -3.63 8.34 -0.93
C LEU A 144 -2.86 9.13 -2.00
N PRO A 145 -3.49 9.44 -3.16
CA PRO A 145 -2.83 10.20 -4.20
C PRO A 145 -2.48 11.62 -3.74
N LYS A 146 -1.19 11.94 -3.77
CA LYS A 146 -0.61 13.20 -3.30
C LYS A 146 -0.70 14.27 -4.38
N TYR A 147 -1.91 14.71 -4.71
CA TYR A 147 -2.13 15.65 -5.83
C TYR A 147 -1.51 17.05 -5.64
N TYR A 148 -0.97 17.39 -4.47
CA TYR A 148 -0.48 18.74 -4.14
C TYR A 148 0.83 18.80 -3.33
N GLU A 149 1.61 17.72 -3.26
CA GLU A 149 2.94 17.75 -2.60
C GLU A 149 4.06 18.04 -3.62
N LEU A 150 4.64 19.24 -3.54
CA LEU A 150 5.90 19.57 -4.22
C LEU A 150 7.07 19.11 -3.34
N THR A 151 7.69 18.00 -3.71
CA THR A 151 8.90 17.52 -3.04
C THR A 151 10.12 18.13 -3.72
N PHE A 152 10.84 19.03 -3.04
CA PHE A 152 12.11 19.56 -3.53
C PHE A 152 13.21 19.35 -2.48
N SER A 153 14.40 18.97 -2.94
CA SER A 153 15.59 18.78 -2.11
C SER A 153 16.61 19.85 -2.48
N PRO A 154 16.83 20.88 -1.64
CA PRO A 154 17.78 21.93 -1.96
C PRO A 154 19.19 21.36 -2.02
N GLN A 155 19.87 21.55 -3.15
CA GLN A 155 21.30 21.31 -3.26
C GLN A 155 22.00 22.32 -2.34
N GLY A 156 22.74 21.84 -1.35
CA GLY A 156 23.31 22.66 -0.27
C GLY A 156 24.27 23.76 -0.72
N TYR A 157 24.83 24.47 0.26
CA TYR A 157 25.76 25.58 0.04
C TYR A 157 27.09 25.10 -0.58
N ASN A 158 27.43 25.62 -1.77
CA ASN A 158 28.71 25.37 -2.43
C ASN A 158 29.70 26.46 -2.04
N LYS A 159 30.73 26.11 -1.26
CA LYS A 159 31.75 27.06 -0.81
C LYS A 159 32.56 27.56 -2.01
N GLU A 160 32.73 28.87 -2.10
CA GLU A 160 33.47 29.55 -3.18
C GLU A 160 34.89 28.96 -3.34
N LYS A 161 35.20 28.43 -4.53
CA LYS A 161 36.57 28.01 -4.87
C LYS A 161 37.35 29.22 -5.37
N GLN A 162 38.42 29.59 -4.66
CA GLN A 162 39.35 30.61 -5.16
C GLN A 162 40.05 30.09 -6.43
N PHE A 163 40.19 30.96 -7.44
CA PHE A 163 40.84 30.61 -8.69
C PHE A 163 42.33 30.37 -8.45
N TYR A 164 42.85 29.22 -8.87
CA TYR A 164 44.25 28.86 -8.66
C TYR A 164 45.16 29.62 -9.63
N SER A 165 46.08 30.43 -9.10
CA SER A 165 47.21 30.98 -9.85
C SER A 165 48.47 30.17 -9.54
N PRO A 166 49.11 29.52 -10.54
CA PRO A 166 50.39 28.86 -10.37
C PRO A 166 51.45 29.83 -9.84
N LYS A 167 52.48 29.29 -9.16
CA LYS A 167 53.69 30.04 -8.83
C LYS A 167 54.57 30.06 -10.07
N TYR A 168 54.77 31.25 -10.65
CA TYR A 168 55.57 31.44 -11.86
C TYR A 168 57.07 31.62 -11.58
N ASP A 169 57.43 32.01 -10.35
CA ASP A 169 58.83 32.13 -9.90
C ASP A 169 59.38 30.78 -9.43
N VAL A 170 59.50 29.82 -10.34
CA VAL A 170 60.08 28.48 -10.07
C VAL A 170 61.16 28.13 -11.10
N PRO A 171 62.15 27.27 -10.75
CA PRO A 171 63.15 26.81 -11.71
C PRO A 171 62.49 26.23 -12.97
N ALA A 172 63.03 26.56 -14.15
CA ALA A 172 62.43 26.24 -15.45
C ALA A 172 62.10 24.73 -15.65
N SER A 173 62.77 23.83 -14.93
CA SER A 173 62.50 22.38 -14.95
C SER A 173 61.16 21.96 -14.35
N MET A 174 60.49 22.85 -13.61
CA MET A 174 59.21 22.59 -12.93
C MET A 174 58.02 23.30 -13.59
N ASN A 175 58.26 24.12 -14.62
CA ASN A 175 57.24 24.86 -15.32
C ASN A 175 56.58 23.96 -16.38
N ARG A 176 55.32 23.55 -16.14
CA ARG A 176 54.51 22.81 -17.12
C ARG A 176 53.78 23.81 -18.00
N ASN A 177 53.59 23.48 -19.28
CA ASN A 177 52.87 24.33 -20.22
C ASN A 177 51.51 24.79 -19.64
N ASP A 178 51.31 26.10 -19.54
CA ASP A 178 50.06 26.74 -19.11
C ASP A 178 49.14 26.92 -20.32
N LEU A 179 48.20 25.98 -20.48
CA LEU A 179 47.22 25.96 -21.56
C LEU A 179 45.83 26.45 -21.12
N ARG A 180 45.74 27.16 -19.99
CA ARG A 180 44.44 27.60 -19.45
C ARG A 180 43.88 28.74 -20.29
N THR A 181 42.56 28.71 -20.50
CA THR A 181 41.83 29.76 -21.23
C THR A 181 41.51 30.97 -20.34
N THR A 182 41.40 30.77 -19.03
CA THR A 182 41.36 31.83 -18.02
C THR A 182 42.65 31.73 -17.23
N ILE A 183 43.44 32.79 -17.22
CA ILE A 183 44.77 32.83 -16.59
C ILE A 183 44.77 33.64 -15.29
N TYR A 184 43.83 34.55 -15.15
CA TYR A 184 43.64 35.41 -13.99
C TYR A 184 42.15 35.59 -13.72
N TRP A 185 41.76 35.45 -12.46
CA TRP A 185 40.41 35.75 -11.98
C TRP A 185 40.50 36.25 -10.55
N ASN A 186 40.12 37.50 -10.33
CA ASN A 186 40.02 38.10 -9.01
C ASN A 186 38.65 38.75 -8.84
N PRO A 187 37.74 38.14 -8.05
CA PRO A 187 36.41 38.69 -7.82
C PRO A 187 36.42 39.88 -6.84
N LYS A 188 37.56 40.17 -6.20
CA LYS A 188 37.71 41.20 -5.17
C LYS A 188 38.79 42.20 -5.58
N VAL A 189 38.42 43.11 -6.47
CA VAL A 189 39.22 44.29 -6.82
C VAL A 189 38.50 45.52 -6.25
N VAL A 190 39.17 46.24 -5.35
CA VAL A 190 38.64 47.46 -4.75
C VAL A 190 39.46 48.63 -5.29
N THR A 191 38.79 49.64 -5.81
CA THR A 191 39.42 50.86 -6.30
C THR A 191 39.87 51.75 -5.13
N ASP A 192 40.91 52.54 -5.34
CA ASP A 192 41.33 53.58 -4.40
C ASP A 192 40.33 54.76 -4.36
N ALA A 193 40.62 55.75 -3.52
CA ALA A 193 39.79 56.95 -3.36
C ALA A 193 39.67 57.81 -4.65
N THR A 194 40.54 57.57 -5.64
CA THR A 194 40.52 58.22 -6.96
C THR A 194 39.82 57.37 -8.03
N GLY A 195 39.32 56.19 -7.67
CA GLY A 195 38.62 55.28 -8.58
C GLY A 195 39.55 54.36 -9.38
N ASN A 196 40.84 54.31 -9.06
CA ASN A 196 41.82 53.51 -9.80
C ASN A 196 42.10 52.18 -9.10
N ALA A 197 42.41 51.14 -9.88
CA ALA A 197 42.90 49.86 -9.38
C ALA A 197 43.96 49.31 -10.32
N SER A 198 45.01 48.73 -9.75
CA SER A 198 46.11 48.09 -10.49
C SER A 198 46.25 46.64 -10.06
N PHE A 199 46.51 45.76 -11.01
CA PHE A 199 46.79 44.34 -10.77
C PHE A 199 47.75 43.83 -11.84
N GLU A 200 48.52 42.80 -11.48
CA GLU A 200 49.49 42.16 -12.35
C GLU A 200 49.18 40.67 -12.44
N TYR A 201 49.46 40.09 -13.60
CA TYR A 201 49.27 38.67 -13.86
C TYR A 201 50.22 38.19 -14.96
N TYR A 202 50.48 36.90 -15.00
CA TYR A 202 51.29 36.26 -16.04
C TYR A 202 50.41 35.77 -17.19
N ASN A 203 50.91 35.85 -18.42
CA ASN A 203 50.24 35.26 -19.58
C ASN A 203 50.43 33.74 -19.59
N ALA A 204 49.50 33.02 -20.24
CA ALA A 204 49.66 31.61 -20.59
C ALA A 204 50.61 31.44 -21.78
N ASP A 205 51.05 30.21 -22.03
CA ASP A 205 51.96 29.88 -23.15
C ASP A 205 51.28 29.97 -24.53
N GLY A 206 49.95 30.07 -24.56
CA GLY A 206 49.19 30.24 -25.79
C GLY A 206 49.44 31.60 -26.42
N LYS A 207 49.90 31.63 -27.67
CA LYS A 207 50.00 32.86 -28.47
C LYS A 207 48.64 33.21 -29.07
N GLY A 208 48.33 34.50 -29.15
CA GLY A 208 47.07 34.95 -29.75
C GLY A 208 46.47 36.18 -29.07
N GLN A 209 45.20 36.44 -29.38
CA GLN A 209 44.48 37.59 -28.85
C GLN A 209 43.85 37.25 -27.50
N TYR A 210 44.30 37.92 -26.46
CA TYR A 210 43.76 37.83 -25.11
C TYR A 210 42.68 38.87 -24.90
N LYS A 211 41.73 38.56 -24.01
CA LYS A 211 40.61 39.42 -23.66
C LYS A 211 40.54 39.56 -22.14
N VAL A 212 40.56 40.79 -21.65
CA VAL A 212 40.31 41.16 -20.27
C VAL A 212 38.88 41.66 -20.17
N ILE A 213 38.12 41.13 -19.21
CA ILE A 213 36.76 41.59 -18.91
C ILE A 213 36.78 42.10 -17.47
N ILE A 214 36.33 43.32 -17.28
CA ILE A 214 36.18 43.95 -15.97
C ILE A 214 34.69 44.23 -15.79
N GLU A 215 34.10 43.68 -14.75
CA GLU A 215 32.69 43.83 -14.39
C GLU A 215 32.61 44.21 -12.90
N GLY A 216 31.72 45.13 -12.56
CA GLY A 216 31.61 45.62 -11.19
C GLY A 216 30.38 46.46 -10.94
N ILE A 217 30.21 46.88 -9.69
CA ILE A 217 29.13 47.74 -9.22
C ILE A 217 29.72 48.90 -8.42
N ASP A 218 29.20 50.12 -8.59
CA ASP A 218 29.60 51.27 -7.78
C ASP A 218 28.82 51.34 -6.45
N ALA A 219 29.17 52.31 -5.58
CA ALA A 219 28.51 52.51 -4.29
C ALA A 219 27.02 52.88 -4.40
N ASN A 220 26.57 53.35 -5.56
CA ASN A 220 25.18 53.71 -5.83
C ASN A 220 24.39 52.57 -6.48
N GLY A 221 25.01 51.41 -6.71
CA GLY A 221 24.37 50.25 -7.33
C GLY A 221 24.41 50.24 -8.87
N ASN A 222 25.16 51.13 -9.51
CA ASN A 222 25.29 51.14 -10.97
C ASN A 222 26.25 50.05 -11.43
N LEU A 223 25.85 49.30 -12.46
CA LEU A 223 26.66 48.23 -13.04
C LEU A 223 27.61 48.79 -14.12
N GLY A 224 28.87 48.38 -14.07
CA GLY A 224 29.89 48.71 -15.06
C GLY A 224 30.46 47.45 -15.72
N ARG A 225 30.74 47.54 -17.02
CA ARG A 225 31.43 46.50 -17.78
C ARG A 225 32.38 47.11 -18.79
N SER A 226 33.62 46.62 -18.83
CA SER A 226 34.60 46.97 -19.85
C SER A 226 35.29 45.73 -20.39
N VAL A 227 35.63 45.77 -21.68
CA VAL A 227 36.33 44.68 -22.37
C VAL A 227 37.54 45.24 -23.09
N PHE A 228 38.71 44.76 -22.73
CA PHE A 228 39.98 45.12 -23.35
C PHE A 228 40.58 43.90 -24.06
N LYS A 229 41.28 44.12 -25.17
CA LYS A 229 41.93 43.05 -25.93
C LYS A 229 43.37 43.44 -26.25
N TYR A 230 44.27 42.47 -26.13
CA TYR A 230 45.68 42.65 -26.47
C TYR A 230 46.25 41.38 -27.11
N LEU A 231 47.37 41.51 -27.82
CA LEU A 231 48.00 40.40 -28.54
C LEU A 231 49.25 39.93 -27.79
N VAL A 232 49.33 38.62 -27.51
CA VAL A 232 50.53 37.94 -27.01
C VAL A 232 51.20 37.26 -28.21
N LYS A 233 52.46 37.61 -28.47
CA LYS A 233 53.25 37.15 -29.63
C LYS A 233 54.26 36.07 -29.26
#